data_AF-L0K696-F1
#
_entry.id   AF-L0K696-F1
#
_cell.length_a   1.000
_cell.length_b   1.000
_cell.length_c   1.000
_cell.angle_alpha   90.00
_cell.angle_beta   90.00
_cell.angle_gamma   90.00
#
_symmetry.space_group_name_H-M   'P 1'
#
loop_
_entity.id
_entity.type
_entity.pdbx_description
1 polymer ?
#
loop_
_entity_poly.entity_id
_entity_poly.type
_entity_poly.pdbx_seq_one_letter_code
_entity_poly.pdbx_strand_id
1 'polypeptide(L)' 'MKLKVCIGTPCHLMGAQNLISAVKEFSHKKTIKLDIEAVNCLDNCKQAPAVELDGKVYAPSTPQELIELIENRL' A
#
# COMPACT_ATOMS: atom_id res chain seq x y z
N MET A 1 -6.90 -10.94 -0.89
CA MET A 1 -6.04 -9.93 -0.27
C MET A 1 -6.72 -8.58 -0.28
N LYS A 2 -6.70 -7.88 0.85
CA LYS A 2 -7.13 -6.49 0.99
C LYS A 2 -5.93 -5.62 1.35
N LEU A 3 -5.67 -4.62 0.53
CA LEU A 3 -4.66 -3.59 0.76
C LEU A 3 -5.36 -2.27 1.05
N LYS A 4 -5.20 -1.72 2.24
CA LYS A 4 -5.59 -0.35 2.55
C LYS A 4 -4.37 0.54 2.48
N VAL A 5 -4.47 1.67 1.80
CA VAL A 5 -3.38 2.65 1.72
C VAL A 5 -3.81 3.92 2.43
N CYS A 6 -3.01 4.37 3.39
CA CYS A 6 -3.24 5.64 4.06
C CYS A 6 -3.02 6.79 3.08
N ILE A 7 -4.04 7.62 2.87
CA ILE A 7 -4.01 8.82 2.03
C ILE A 7 -4.11 10.11 2.84
N GLY A 8 -3.91 10.05 4.16
CA GLY A 8 -3.80 11.23 4.99
C GLY A 8 -2.64 12.14 4.56
N THR A 9 -2.67 13.42 4.94
CA THR A 9 -1.74 14.44 4.46
C THR A 9 -0.25 14.02 4.53
N PRO A 10 0.26 13.44 5.64
CA PRO A 10 1.64 12.97 5.69
C PRO A 10 1.94 11.87 4.68
N CYS A 11 1.05 10.89 4.54
CA CYS A 11 1.24 9.77 3.61
C CYS A 11 1.12 10.24 2.14
N HIS A 12 0.24 11.20 1.87
CA HIS A 12 0.14 11.84 0.56
C HIS A 12 1.44 12.53 0.16
N LEU A 13 2.03 13.34 1.05
CA LEU A 13 3.30 14.04 0.83
C LEU A 13 4.47 13.06 0.63
N MET A 14 4.44 11.91 1.31
CA MET A 14 5.44 10.84 1.17
C MET A 14 5.21 9.93 -0.04
N GLY A 15 4.24 10.25 -0.92
CA GLY A 15 4.06 9.54 -2.17
C GLY A 15 3.18 8.30 -2.09
N ALA A 16 2.20 8.24 -1.17
CA ALA A 16 1.22 7.14 -1.11
C ALA A 16 0.50 6.88 -2.45
N GLN A 17 0.33 7.91 -3.29
CA GLN A 17 -0.24 7.74 -4.63
C GLN A 17 0.62 6.87 -5.56
N ASN A 18 1.95 6.92 -5.41
CA ASN A 18 2.87 6.09 -6.17
C ASN A 18 2.73 4.62 -5.76
N LEU A 19 2.52 4.34 -4.47
CA LEU A 19 2.25 2.99 -3.97
C LEU A 19 0.97 2.42 -4.60
N ILE A 20 -0.13 3.17 -4.56
CA ILE A 20 -1.41 2.75 -5.15
C ILE A 20 -1.24 2.44 -6.65
N SER A 21 -0.56 3.33 -7.38
CA SER A 21 -0.39 3.21 -8.83
C SER A 21 0.46 1.99 -9.19
N ALA A 22 1.59 1.81 -8.51
CA ALA A 22 2.49 0.67 -8.74
C ALA A 22 1.81 -0.66 -8.43
N VAL A 23 1.06 -0.73 -7.33
CA VAL A 23 0.34 -1.95 -6.94
C VAL A 23 -0.81 -2.27 -7.90
N LYS A 24 -1.55 -1.26 -8.37
CA LYS A 24 -2.59 -1.45 -9.40
C LYS A 24 -1.99 -2.02 -10.68
N GLU A 25 -0.88 -1.46 -11.15
CA GLU A 25 -0.19 -1.94 -12.35
C GLU A 25 0.32 -3.37 -12.17
N PHE A 26 0.93 -3.66 -11.02
CA PHE A 26 1.40 -4.99 -10.66
C PHE A 26 0.26 -6.02 -10.63
N SER A 27 -0.84 -5.70 -9.94
CA SER A 27 -2.03 -6.56 -9.83
C SER A 27 -2.61 -6.87 -11.21
N HIS A 28 -2.63 -5.88 -12.12
CA HIS A 28 -3.10 -6.06 -13.48
C HIS A 28 -2.15 -6.96 -14.30
N LYS A 29 -0.83 -6.70 -14.24
CA LYS A 29 0.19 -7.50 -14.95
C LYS A 29 0.18 -8.98 -14.54
N LYS A 30 -0.02 -9.27 -13.26
CA LYS A 30 -0.03 -10.64 -12.72
C LYS A 30 -1.43 -11.26 -12.68
N THR A 31 -2.47 -10.53 -13.11
CA THR A 31 -3.89 -10.97 -13.05
C THR A 31 -4.30 -11.41 -11.63
N ILE A 32 -3.79 -10.71 -10.61
CA ILE A 32 -4.10 -10.97 -9.20
C ILE A 32 -5.37 -10.21 -8.82
N LYS A 33 -6.23 -10.82 -8.01
CA LYS A 33 -7.35 -10.11 -7.37
C LYS A 33 -6.89 -9.47 -6.07
N LEU A 34 -6.53 -8.19 -6.15
CA LEU A 34 -6.19 -7.36 -5.00
C LEU A 34 -7.25 -6.26 -4.82
N ASP A 35 -7.87 -6.22 -3.64
CA ASP A 35 -8.81 -5.17 -3.28
C ASP A 35 -8.03 -4.00 -2.66
N ILE A 36 -8.00 -2.86 -3.34
CA ILE A 36 -7.19 -1.70 -2.95
C ILE A 36 -8.14 -0.60 -2.47
N GLU A 37 -8.07 -0.30 -1.19
CA GLU A 37 -8.89 0.71 -0.51
C GLU A 37 -8.03 1.89 -0.07
N ALA A 38 -8.50 3.12 -0.30
CA ALA A 38 -7.85 4.31 0.24
C ALA A 38 -8.51 4.68 1.56
N VAL A 39 -7.71 4.79 2.63
CA VAL A 39 -8.20 5.12 3.98
C VAL A 39 -7.54 6.39 4.51
N ASN A 40 -8.24 7.12 5.37
CA ASN A 40 -7.77 8.42 5.84
C ASN A 40 -6.58 8.32 6.81
N CYS A 41 -6.62 7.36 7.74
CA CYS A 41 -5.58 7.19 8.74
C CYS A 41 -5.41 5.70 9.09
N LEU A 42 -4.18 5.31 9.37
CA LEU A 42 -3.80 4.01 9.95
C LEU A 42 -3.02 4.18 11.26
N ASP A 43 -3.12 5.37 11.87
CA ASP A 43 -2.43 5.80 13.12
C ASP A 43 -0.91 5.58 13.15
N ASN A 44 -0.28 5.47 11.97
CA ASN A 44 1.15 5.21 11.82
C ASN A 44 1.88 6.35 11.11
N CYS A 45 1.48 7.60 11.35
CA CYS A 45 2.06 8.80 10.72
C CYS A 45 3.57 8.95 10.92
N LYS A 46 4.13 8.35 11.99
CA LYS A 46 5.59 8.33 12.25
C LYS A 46 6.38 7.56 11.17
N GLN A 47 5.73 6.63 10.49
CA GLN A 47 6.33 5.78 9.46
C GLN A 47 5.53 5.90 8.15
N ALA A 48 5.13 7.12 7.80
CA ALA A 48 4.47 7.37 6.52
C ALA A 48 5.43 7.06 5.35
N PRO A 49 4.95 6.46 4.25
CA PRO A 49 3.58 6.05 3.99
C PRO A 49 3.17 4.76 4.72
N ALA A 50 1.97 4.75 5.31
CA ALA A 50 1.41 3.56 5.96
C ALA A 50 0.44 2.82 5.03
N VAL A 51 0.52 1.49 5.04
CA VAL A 51 -0.41 0.60 4.35
C VAL A 51 -0.84 -0.54 5.27
N GLU A 52 -2.01 -1.10 5.08
CA GLU A 52 -2.48 -2.29 5.78
C GLU A 52 -2.70 -3.40 4.75
N LEU A 53 -2.02 -4.53 4.90
CA LEU A 53 -2.27 -5.72 4.09
C LEU A 53 -2.87 -6.82 4.96
N ASP A 54 -4.09 -7.24 4.62
CA ASP A 54 -4.86 -8.28 5.32
C ASP A 54 -4.89 -8.08 6.85
N GLY A 55 -5.14 -6.84 7.29
CA GLY A 55 -5.26 -6.49 8.72
C GLY A 55 -3.93 -6.25 9.44
N LYS A 56 -2.78 -6.33 8.75
CA LYS A 56 -1.47 -5.97 9.32
C LYS A 56 -0.95 -4.68 8.70
N VAL A 57 -0.58 -3.72 9.56
CA VAL A 57 -0.01 -2.45 9.13
C VAL A 57 1.47 -2.62 8.80
N TYR A 58 1.86 -2.09 7.64
CA TYR A 58 3.21 -2.01 7.11
C TYR A 58 3.53 -0.55 6.75
N ALA A 59 4.82 -0.24 6.70
CA ALA A 59 5.33 1.07 6.33
C ALA A 59 6.40 0.92 5.24
N PRO A 60 6.01 0.53 4.01
CA PRO A 60 6.96 0.42 2.90
C PRO A 60 7.47 1.82 2.56
N SER A 61 8.78 1.98 2.49
CA SER A 61 9.40 3.24 2.08
C SER A 61 9.36 3.42 0.56
N THR A 62 9.18 2.32 -0.19
CA THR A 62 9.16 2.32 -1.66
C THR A 62 8.05 1.44 -2.25
N PRO A 63 7.61 1.69 -3.50
CA PRO A 63 6.68 0.81 -4.20
C PRO A 63 7.19 -0.61 -4.40
N GLN A 64 8.51 -0.79 -4.61
CA GLN A 64 9.12 -2.11 -4.74
C GLN A 64 8.92 -2.96 -3.48
N GLU A 65 9.22 -2.42 -2.30
CA GLU A 65 9.04 -3.14 -1.03
C GLU A 65 7.58 -3.58 -0.83
N LEU A 66 6.62 -2.75 -1.23
CA LEU A 66 5.20 -3.11 -1.15
C LEU A 66 4.84 -4.24 -2.12
N ILE A 67 5.37 -4.21 -3.34
CA ILE A 67 5.17 -5.28 -4.32
C ILE A 67 5.78 -6.59 -3.83
N GLU A 68 7.01 -6.57 -3.30
CA GLU A 68 7.64 -7.76 -2.72
C GLU A 68 6.84 -8.32 -1.54
N LEU A 69 6.30 -7.44 -0.68
CA LEU A 69 5.44 -7.84 0.43
C LEU A 69 4.15 -8.53 -0.06
N ILE A 70 3.58 -8.04 -1.15
CA ILE A 70 2.42 -8.64 -1.81
C ILE A 70 2.82 -9.99 -2.46
N GLU A 71 3.96 -10.06 -3.14
CA GLU A 71 4.43 -11.28 -3.81
C GLU A 71 4.73 -12.40 -2.82
N ASN A 72 5.31 -12.09 -1.66
CA ASN A 72 5.57 -13.08 -0.61
C ASN A 72 4.28 -13.60 0.07
N ARG A 73 3.12 -13.04 -0.25
CA ARG A 73 1.81 -13.42 0.30
C ARG A 73 0.86 -14.03 -0.74
N LEU A 74 1.28 -14.12 -2.00
CA LEU A 74 0.62 -14.88 -3.05
C LEU A 74 0.80 -16.39 -2.82
#